data_AF-A0A7G5BY73-F1
#
_entry.id   AF-A0A7G5BY73-F1
#
_cell.length_a   1.000
_cell.length_b   1.000
_cell.length_c   1.000
_cell.angle_alpha   90.00
_cell.angle_beta   90.00
_cell.angle_gamma   90.00
#
_symmetry.space_group_name_H-M   'P 1'
#
loop_
_entity.id
_entity.type
_entity.pdbx_description
1 polymer ?
#
loop_
_entity_poly.entity_id
_entity_poly.type
_entity_poly.pdbx_seq_one_letter_code
_entity_poly.pdbx_strand_id
1 'polypeptide(L)'
;MTISVSSVSVTPIVADVTATVTVNGQSLMAGAVSVDLNVGSNPITIVVTAQNGTTNTYTVTVAREASGDANLSGLTLSSGTLSPAFAPGTTSYTASVTNSVYSIAIMPTMANVTATVTVNGQTLTAGAVSVDLNVGSNTITIVVTAQNGTTKTYTVTVTRAASDDANLSGLTLSSGTLSRCSRQVRRVTRQRDH
;
A
#
# COMPACT_ATOMS: atom_id res chain seq x y z
N MET A 1 8.44 -4.29 17.09
CA MET A 1 6.97 -4.44 17.14
C MET A 1 6.45 -3.51 18.24
N THR A 2 6.20 -2.24 17.91
CA THR A 2 5.53 -1.33 18.85
C THR A 2 4.03 -1.41 18.55
N ILE A 3 3.29 -2.05 19.44
CA ILE A 3 1.83 -2.11 19.37
C ILE A 3 1.33 -0.67 19.48
N SER A 4 0.61 -0.17 18.47
CA SER A 4 -0.09 1.10 18.58
C SER A 4 -1.28 0.90 19.50
N VAL A 5 -1.17 1.33 20.75
CA VAL A 5 -2.32 1.45 21.65
C VAL A 5 -3.17 2.62 21.15
N SER A 6 -4.41 2.37 20.73
CA SER A 6 -5.35 3.41 20.29
C SER A 6 -6.47 3.65 21.31
N SER A 7 -6.58 2.80 22.32
CA SER A 7 -7.54 2.93 23.40
C SER A 7 -6.98 2.36 24.70
N VAL A 8 -7.61 2.73 25.81
CA VAL A 8 -7.37 2.17 27.13
C VAL A 8 -8.70 1.71 27.74
N SER A 9 -8.67 0.55 28.39
CA SER A 9 -9.81 0.08 29.17
C SER A 9 -9.72 0.64 30.58
N VAL A 10 -10.75 1.35 31.01
CA VAL A 10 -10.83 1.98 32.34
C VAL A 10 -11.82 1.19 33.17
N THR A 11 -11.36 0.61 34.28
CA THR A 11 -12.18 -0.14 35.25
C THR A 11 -12.13 0.55 36.61
N PRO A 12 -12.98 1.56 36.85
CA PRO A 12 -13.09 2.17 38.17
C PRO A 12 -13.58 1.14 39.19
N ILE A 13 -12.96 1.11 40.36
CA ILE A 13 -13.42 0.32 41.51
C ILE A 13 -13.96 1.31 42.53
N VAL A 14 -15.25 1.19 42.85
CA VAL A 14 -15.90 2.00 43.88
C VAL A 14 -15.81 1.32 45.24
N ALA A 15 -15.59 2.11 46.28
CA ALA A 15 -15.61 1.62 47.66
C ALA A 15 -17.04 1.24 48.10
N ASP A 16 -18.04 1.96 47.61
CA ASP A 16 -19.46 1.70 47.86
C ASP A 16 -20.11 1.13 46.59
N VAL A 17 -20.61 -0.10 46.69
CA VAL A 17 -21.28 -0.85 45.62
C VAL A 17 -22.56 -0.15 45.11
N THR A 18 -23.17 0.72 45.91
CA THR A 18 -24.37 1.48 45.52
C THR A 18 -24.05 2.78 44.78
N ALA A 19 -22.77 3.19 44.73
CA ALA A 19 -22.35 4.36 43.98
C ALA A 19 -22.43 4.12 42.47
N THR A 20 -22.73 5.19 41.72
CA THR A 20 -22.68 5.16 40.25
C THR A 20 -21.38 5.80 39.77
N VAL A 21 -20.86 5.35 38.63
CA VAL A 21 -19.63 5.88 38.04
C VAL A 21 -19.88 6.27 36.59
N THR A 22 -19.32 7.40 36.19
CA THR A 22 -19.16 7.75 34.77
C THR A 22 -17.69 7.89 34.42
N VAL A 23 -17.31 7.47 33.22
CA VAL A 23 -15.97 7.68 32.63
C VAL A 23 -16.17 8.53 31.39
N ASN A 24 -15.59 9.73 31.34
CA ASN A 24 -15.83 10.73 30.30
C ASN A 24 -17.33 10.98 30.02
N GLY A 25 -18.14 10.96 31.08
CA GLY A 25 -19.60 11.12 31.00
C GLY A 25 -20.37 9.87 30.57
N GLN A 26 -19.69 8.76 30.22
CA GLN A 26 -20.36 7.49 29.95
C GLN A 26 -20.59 6.71 31.24
N SER A 27 -21.84 6.41 31.55
CA SER A 27 -22.22 5.61 32.72
C SER A 27 -21.70 4.18 32.62
N LEU A 28 -21.06 3.72 33.68
CA LEU A 28 -20.57 2.35 33.81
C LEU A 28 -21.69 1.49 34.43
N MET A 29 -22.33 0.64 33.63
CA MET A 29 -23.38 -0.26 34.11
C MET A 29 -22.83 -1.57 34.71
N ALA A 30 -21.66 -2.02 34.24
CA ALA A 30 -20.78 -3.02 34.86
C ALA A 30 -19.46 -3.13 34.05
N GLY A 31 -18.34 -3.42 34.71
CA GLY A 31 -17.08 -3.76 34.03
C GLY A 31 -16.19 -2.55 33.68
N ALA A 32 -15.81 -2.40 32.42
CA ALA A 32 -14.85 -1.40 31.96
C ALA A 32 -15.40 -0.52 30.83
N VAL A 33 -14.95 0.72 30.76
CA VAL A 33 -15.20 1.63 29.62
C VAL A 33 -13.94 1.71 28.76
N SER A 34 -14.07 1.48 27.45
CA SER A 34 -12.99 1.74 26.50
C SER A 34 -12.97 3.23 26.18
N VAL A 35 -11.81 3.85 26.39
CA VAL A 35 -11.56 5.26 26.06
C VAL A 35 -10.54 5.32 24.92
N ASP A 36 -10.92 5.93 23.80
CA ASP A 36 -10.00 6.16 22.69
C ASP A 36 -8.94 7.20 23.06
N LEU A 37 -7.72 6.98 22.58
CA LEU A 37 -6.56 7.81 22.88
C LEU A 37 -6.06 8.52 21.61
N ASN A 38 -5.88 9.83 21.71
CA ASN A 38 -5.17 10.64 20.74
C ASN A 38 -3.67 10.68 21.05
N VAL A 39 -2.82 11.01 20.07
CA VAL A 39 -1.41 11.33 20.35
C VAL A 39 -1.32 12.44 21.39
N GLY A 40 -0.44 12.29 22.35
CA GLY A 40 -0.21 13.26 23.42
C GLY A 40 -1.06 12.97 24.67
N SER A 41 -1.45 14.03 25.36
CA SER A 41 -2.14 13.97 26.65
C SER A 41 -3.64 13.72 26.48
N ASN A 42 -4.15 12.69 27.15
CA ASN A 42 -5.57 12.34 27.18
C ASN A 42 -6.08 12.38 28.62
N PRO A 43 -6.70 13.48 29.07
CA PRO A 43 -7.36 13.51 30.37
C PRO A 43 -8.62 12.65 30.34
N ILE A 44 -8.73 11.74 31.30
CA ILE A 44 -9.89 10.87 31.53
C ILE A 44 -10.54 11.31 32.84
N THR A 45 -11.78 11.77 32.74
CA THR A 45 -12.57 12.23 33.89
C THR A 45 -13.43 11.10 34.40
N ILE A 46 -13.27 10.77 35.67
CA ILE A 46 -14.07 9.76 36.37
C ILE A 46 -14.89 10.48 37.42
N VAL A 47 -16.21 10.38 37.32
CA VAL A 47 -17.13 10.95 38.32
C VAL A 47 -17.79 9.81 39.06
N VAL A 48 -17.62 9.80 40.38
CA VAL A 48 -18.29 8.87 41.29
C VAL A 48 -19.39 9.62 42.02
N THR A 49 -20.62 9.13 41.92
CA THR A 49 -21.79 9.71 42.58
C THR A 49 -22.31 8.74 43.64
N ALA A 50 -22.23 9.15 44.90
CA ALA A 50 -22.78 8.38 46.03
C ALA A 50 -24.32 8.36 45.99
N GLN A 51 -24.93 7.46 46.75
CA GLN A 51 -26.39 7.32 46.81
C GLN A 51 -27.11 8.61 47.27
N ASN A 52 -26.46 9.44 48.08
CA ASN A 52 -26.98 10.72 48.54
C ASN A 52 -26.80 11.87 47.54
N GLY A 53 -26.28 11.59 46.34
CA GLY A 53 -26.02 12.59 45.28
C GLY A 53 -24.68 13.32 45.40
N THR A 54 -23.88 13.08 46.44
CA THR A 54 -22.53 13.66 46.56
C THR A 54 -21.63 13.11 45.47
N THR A 55 -20.89 13.99 44.79
CA THR A 55 -19.98 13.62 43.72
C THR A 55 -18.52 13.86 44.09
N ASN A 56 -17.65 12.95 43.65
CA ASN A 56 -16.21 13.15 43.61
C ASN A 56 -15.72 13.00 42.17
N THR A 57 -14.83 13.88 41.75
CA THR A 57 -14.25 13.86 40.40
C THR A 57 -12.75 13.56 40.48
N TYR A 58 -12.34 12.56 39.71
CA TYR A 58 -10.95 12.15 39.55
C TYR A 58 -10.54 12.40 38.10
N THR A 59 -9.34 12.92 37.90
CA THR A 59 -8.77 13.07 36.56
C THR A 59 -7.51 12.22 36.47
N VAL A 60 -7.51 11.27 35.54
CA VAL A 60 -6.33 10.47 35.20
C VAL A 60 -5.84 10.95 33.84
N THR A 61 -4.59 11.33 33.72
CA THR A 61 -4.02 11.74 32.43
C THR A 61 -3.22 10.58 31.85
N VAL A 62 -3.63 10.12 30.67
CA VAL A 62 -2.92 9.07 29.92
C VAL A 62 -2.17 9.73 28.75
N ALA A 63 -0.85 9.61 28.73
CA ALA A 63 -0.03 10.05 27.61
C ALA A 63 0.14 8.92 26.60
N ARG A 64 -0.20 9.18 25.33
CA ARG A 64 0.04 8.24 24.22
C ARG A 64 1.09 8.83 23.29
N GLU A 65 2.22 8.17 23.19
CA GLU A 65 3.29 8.55 22.25
C GLU A 65 2.90 8.27 20.79
N ALA A 66 3.42 9.08 19.88
CA ALA A 66 3.28 8.84 18.45
C ALA A 66 4.15 7.64 18.03
N SER A 67 3.61 6.75 17.20
CA SER A 67 4.37 5.62 16.68
C SER A 67 5.52 6.08 15.77
N GLY A 68 6.70 5.50 15.96
CA GLY A 68 7.87 5.69 15.09
C GLY A 68 8.04 4.63 14.01
N ASP A 69 7.07 3.72 13.85
CA ASP A 69 7.17 2.62 12.90
C ASP A 69 6.87 3.08 11.47
N ALA A 70 7.94 3.33 10.71
CA ALA A 70 7.90 3.68 9.29
C ALA A 70 8.15 2.48 8.37
N ASN A 71 7.94 1.24 8.83
CA ASN A 71 8.18 0.07 7.97
C ASN A 71 6.98 -0.25 7.08
N LEU A 72 7.26 -0.84 5.92
CA LEU A 72 6.28 -1.64 5.19
C LEU A 72 6.24 -3.07 5.76
N SER A 73 5.05 -3.63 5.85
CA SER A 73 4.81 -5.06 6.11
C SER A 73 4.66 -5.87 4.81
N GLY A 74 4.40 -5.19 3.69
CA GLY A 74 4.32 -5.80 2.36
C GLY A 74 4.56 -4.78 1.25
N LEU A 75 5.00 -5.26 0.08
CA LEU A 75 5.07 -4.49 -1.14
C LEU A 75 4.79 -5.41 -2.32
N THR A 76 3.73 -5.12 -3.08
CA THR A 76 3.38 -5.86 -4.28
C THR A 76 3.31 -4.95 -5.50
N LEU A 77 3.58 -5.53 -6.67
CA LEU A 77 3.51 -4.88 -7.97
C LEU A 77 2.43 -5.60 -8.79
N SER A 78 1.66 -4.88 -9.61
CA SER A 78 0.69 -5.52 -10.52
C SER A 78 1.35 -6.35 -11.63
N SER A 79 2.62 -6.09 -11.94
CA SER A 79 3.42 -6.84 -12.90
C SER A 79 4.91 -6.82 -12.51
N GLY A 80 5.64 -7.86 -12.92
CA GLY A 80 7.01 -8.11 -12.50
C GLY A 80 7.10 -8.79 -11.13
N THR A 81 8.31 -9.15 -10.73
CA THR A 81 8.59 -9.77 -9.43
C THR A 81 9.73 -9.01 -8.77
N LEU A 82 9.54 -8.67 -7.50
CA LEU A 82 10.59 -8.02 -6.71
C LEU A 82 11.77 -8.96 -6.52
N SER A 83 12.96 -8.45 -6.79
CA SER A 83 14.24 -9.08 -6.51
C SER A 83 15.11 -8.13 -5.67
N PRO A 84 15.47 -8.49 -4.43
CA PRO A 84 15.08 -9.72 -3.73
C PRO A 84 13.57 -9.78 -3.40
N ALA A 85 13.08 -10.93 -2.93
CA ALA A 85 11.74 -11.02 -2.37
C ALA A 85 11.58 -10.02 -1.21
N PHE A 86 10.36 -9.50 -1.04
CA PHE A 86 10.11 -8.43 -0.08
C PHE A 86 10.50 -8.84 1.35
N ALA A 87 11.27 -7.98 2.00
CA ALA A 87 11.56 -8.05 3.42
C ALA A 87 11.52 -6.63 4.02
N PRO A 88 10.89 -6.40 5.18
CA PRO A 88 10.74 -5.06 5.75
C PRO A 88 12.06 -4.29 5.94
N GLY A 89 13.15 -5.01 6.19
CA GLY A 89 14.50 -4.47 6.34
C GLY A 89 15.20 -4.09 5.04
N THR A 90 14.78 -4.61 3.90
CA THR A 90 15.37 -4.33 2.59
C THR A 90 14.70 -3.13 1.96
N THR A 91 15.49 -2.12 1.58
CA THR A 91 15.02 -0.84 1.05
C THR A 91 15.28 -0.66 -0.44
N SER A 92 15.94 -1.61 -1.10
CA SER A 92 16.28 -1.53 -2.51
C SER A 92 15.85 -2.81 -3.21
N TYR A 93 15.07 -2.65 -4.28
CA TYR A 93 14.53 -3.74 -5.07
C TYR A 93 14.68 -3.46 -6.55
N THR A 94 14.70 -4.55 -7.31
CA THR A 94 14.62 -4.52 -8.77
C THR A 94 13.42 -5.35 -9.23
N ALA A 95 12.87 -5.01 -10.38
CA ALA A 95 11.90 -5.84 -11.09
C ALA A 95 12.07 -5.65 -12.60
N SER A 96 11.65 -6.65 -13.38
CA SER A 96 11.65 -6.57 -14.84
C SER A 96 10.26 -6.85 -15.37
N VAL A 97 9.87 -6.11 -16.42
CA VAL A 97 8.59 -6.28 -17.12
C VAL A 97 8.80 -6.33 -18.64
N THR A 98 7.87 -6.97 -19.34
CA THR A 98 7.89 -7.04 -20.80
C THR A 98 7.62 -5.68 -21.43
N ASN A 99 7.97 -5.53 -22.70
CA ASN A 99 7.73 -4.28 -23.44
C ASN A 99 6.24 -3.90 -23.47
N SER A 100 5.31 -4.86 -23.46
CA SER A 100 3.86 -4.60 -23.47
C SER A 100 3.31 -3.93 -22.19
N VAL A 101 4.07 -3.86 -21.10
CA VAL A 101 3.64 -3.25 -19.84
C VAL A 101 4.01 -1.78 -19.82
N TYR A 102 3.04 -0.89 -20.05
CA TYR A 102 3.26 0.56 -20.10
C TYR A 102 3.17 1.24 -18.73
N SER A 103 2.51 0.62 -17.76
CA SER A 103 2.38 1.12 -16.40
C SER A 103 2.24 -0.05 -15.41
N ILE A 104 2.55 0.21 -14.15
CA ILE A 104 2.36 -0.73 -13.06
C ILE A 104 1.69 -0.05 -11.87
N ALA A 105 0.88 -0.81 -11.14
CA ALA A 105 0.34 -0.38 -9.85
C ALA A 105 1.28 -0.84 -8.72
N ILE A 106 1.65 0.11 -7.87
CA ILE A 106 2.46 -0.09 -6.67
C ILE A 106 1.51 -0.19 -5.47
N MET A 107 1.56 -1.30 -4.75
CA MET A 107 0.66 -1.63 -3.66
C MET A 107 1.46 -1.90 -2.37
N PRO A 108 1.88 -0.86 -1.64
CA PRO A 108 2.57 -1.02 -0.37
C PRO A 108 1.58 -1.28 0.77
N THR A 109 1.95 -2.14 1.71
CA THR A 109 1.21 -2.39 2.95
C THR A 109 2.02 -1.85 4.12
N MET A 110 1.45 -0.94 4.90
CA MET A 110 2.11 -0.34 6.05
C MET A 110 2.18 -1.35 7.21
N ALA A 111 3.29 -1.37 7.95
CA ALA A 111 3.36 -2.13 9.19
C ALA A 111 2.51 -1.52 10.31
N ASN A 112 2.37 -0.19 10.29
CA ASN A 112 1.53 0.56 11.21
C ASN A 112 0.43 1.32 10.46
N VAL A 113 -0.83 1.09 10.85
CA VAL A 113 -2.01 1.71 10.20
C VAL A 113 -2.06 3.23 10.33
N THR A 114 -1.34 3.80 11.30
CA THR A 114 -1.26 5.27 11.51
C THR A 114 -0.15 5.93 10.69
N ALA A 115 0.66 5.16 9.96
CA ALA A 115 1.64 5.69 9.02
C ALA A 115 0.94 6.22 7.75
N THR A 116 1.68 7.00 6.97
CA THR A 116 1.28 7.44 5.63
C THR A 116 2.34 7.01 4.62
N VAL A 117 1.94 6.86 3.36
CA VAL A 117 2.85 6.47 2.28
C VAL A 117 2.67 7.38 1.08
N THR A 118 3.79 7.75 0.46
CA THR A 118 3.81 8.36 -0.87
C THR A 118 4.59 7.48 -1.84
N VAL A 119 4.16 7.44 -3.10
CA VAL A 119 4.85 6.77 -4.22
C VAL A 119 5.14 7.82 -5.27
N ASN A 120 6.42 8.07 -5.56
CA ASN A 120 6.89 9.18 -6.40
C ASN A 120 6.28 10.54 -6.00
N GLY A 121 6.11 10.76 -4.69
CA GLY A 121 5.50 11.96 -4.12
C GLY A 121 3.97 11.99 -4.16
N GLN A 122 3.31 11.03 -4.81
CA GLN A 122 1.85 10.91 -4.77
C GLN A 122 1.41 10.17 -3.51
N THR A 123 0.53 10.77 -2.71
CA THR A 123 -0.05 10.13 -1.53
C THR A 123 -0.89 8.92 -1.89
N LEU A 124 -0.66 7.81 -1.18
CA LEU A 124 -1.46 6.60 -1.30
C LEU A 124 -2.83 6.80 -0.65
N THR A 125 -3.88 6.94 -1.46
CA THR A 125 -5.27 7.11 -0.98
C THR A 125 -6.14 5.87 -1.17
N ALA A 126 -5.84 5.00 -2.14
CA ALA A 126 -6.69 3.89 -2.55
C ALA A 126 -5.98 2.52 -2.63
N GLY A 127 -4.98 2.29 -1.76
CA GLY A 127 -4.26 1.01 -1.68
C GLY A 127 -3.30 0.70 -2.85
N ALA A 128 -3.35 1.49 -3.92
CA ALA A 128 -2.39 1.44 -5.02
C ALA A 128 -2.09 2.83 -5.62
N VAL A 129 -0.90 2.99 -6.20
CA VAL A 129 -0.51 4.13 -7.04
C VAL A 129 -0.03 3.60 -8.40
N SER A 130 -0.59 4.11 -9.49
CA SER A 130 -0.15 3.76 -10.85
C SER A 130 1.05 4.60 -11.26
N VAL A 131 2.07 3.94 -11.83
CA VAL A 131 3.29 4.58 -12.34
C VAL A 131 3.52 4.16 -13.79
N ASP A 132 3.62 5.14 -14.67
CA ASP A 132 3.95 4.92 -16.08
C ASP A 132 5.43 4.57 -16.25
N LEU A 133 5.72 3.70 -17.21
CA LEU A 133 7.04 3.14 -17.47
C LEU A 133 7.57 3.55 -18.84
N ASN A 134 8.74 4.16 -18.85
CA ASN A 134 9.56 4.33 -20.03
C ASN A 134 10.31 3.02 -20.35
N VAL A 135 10.68 2.82 -21.61
CA VAL A 135 11.61 1.71 -21.96
C VAL A 135 12.93 1.92 -21.20
N GLY A 136 13.49 0.83 -20.67
CA GLY A 136 14.68 0.87 -19.82
C GLY A 136 14.35 0.99 -18.34
N SER A 137 15.26 1.59 -17.58
CA SER A 137 15.20 1.67 -16.12
C SER A 137 14.27 2.80 -15.64
N ASN A 138 13.33 2.47 -14.76
CA ASN A 138 12.43 3.40 -14.09
C ASN A 138 12.61 3.30 -12.58
N THR A 139 12.99 4.38 -11.92
CA THR A 139 13.18 4.41 -10.47
C THR A 139 11.91 4.89 -9.79
N ILE A 140 11.37 4.08 -8.89
CA ILE A 140 10.17 4.37 -8.13
C ILE A 140 10.54 4.51 -6.66
N THR A 141 10.20 5.66 -6.07
CA THR A 141 10.53 6.00 -4.69
C THR A 141 9.28 5.91 -3.84
N ILE A 142 9.31 5.09 -2.80
CA ILE A 142 8.20 4.89 -1.87
C ILE A 142 8.65 5.41 -0.51
N VAL A 143 8.00 6.43 0.01
CA VAL A 143 8.34 7.03 1.31
C VAL A 143 7.22 6.72 2.30
N VAL A 144 7.57 6.01 3.36
CA VAL A 144 6.69 5.77 4.51
C VAL A 144 7.02 6.80 5.59
N THR A 145 6.00 7.47 6.12
CA THR A 145 6.13 8.43 7.22
C THR A 145 5.31 7.93 8.40
N ALA A 146 5.98 7.64 9.51
CA ALA A 146 5.36 7.23 10.77
C ALA A 146 4.63 8.40 11.44
N GLN A 147 3.80 8.09 12.44
CA GLN A 147 2.99 9.08 13.15
C GLN A 147 3.83 10.16 13.86
N ASN A 148 5.05 9.83 14.31
CA ASN A 148 5.98 10.77 14.93
C ASN A 148 6.83 11.57 13.91
N GLY A 149 6.64 11.35 12.61
CA GLY A 149 7.41 11.99 11.54
C GLY A 149 8.68 11.23 11.10
N THR A 150 9.05 10.11 11.74
CA THR A 150 10.13 9.25 11.25
C THR A 150 9.79 8.75 9.85
N THR A 151 10.75 8.85 8.93
CA THR A 151 10.57 8.38 7.55
C THR A 151 11.43 7.17 7.22
N LYS A 152 10.96 6.35 6.28
CA LYS A 152 11.74 5.28 5.67
C LYS A 152 11.45 5.22 4.17
N THR A 153 12.51 5.13 3.37
CA THR A 153 12.40 5.09 1.91
C THR A 153 12.69 3.71 1.37
N TYR A 154 11.80 3.21 0.52
CA TYR A 154 11.97 2.01 -0.27
C TYR A 154 12.08 2.41 -1.75
N THR A 155 13.06 1.86 -2.44
CA THR A 155 13.32 2.13 -3.86
C THR A 155 13.10 0.87 -4.68
N VAL A 156 12.32 0.99 -5.74
CA VAL A 156 12.10 -0.10 -6.71
C VAL A 156 12.58 0.39 -8.07
N THR A 157 13.57 -0.28 -8.64
CA THR A 157 14.02 -0.03 -10.01
C THR A 157 13.36 -1.04 -10.94
N VAL A 158 12.44 -0.58 -11.78
CA VAL A 158 11.72 -1.40 -12.73
C VAL A 158 12.32 -1.24 -14.12
N THR A 159 12.83 -2.32 -14.69
CA THR A 159 13.35 -2.33 -16.06
C THR A 159 12.30 -2.85 -17.02
N ARG A 160 11.85 -1.98 -17.92
CA ARG A 160 10.93 -2.34 -19.01
C ARG A 160 11.74 -2.68 -20.26
N ALA A 161 11.51 -3.87 -20.84
CA ALA A 161 12.20 -4.31 -22.04
C ALA A 161 11.92 -3.41 -23.26
N ALA A 162 12.89 -3.30 -24.18
CA ALA A 162 12.67 -2.72 -25.50
C ALA A 162 11.85 -3.68 -26.39
N SER A 163 11.24 -3.14 -27.45
CA SER A 163 10.59 -3.98 -28.46
C SER A 163 11.63 -4.47 -29.45
N ASP A 164 11.62 -5.77 -29.73
CA ASP A 164 12.42 -6.39 -30.79
C ASP A 164 11.59 -6.64 -32.07
N ASP A 165 10.34 -6.18 -32.11
CA ASP A 165 9.45 -6.35 -33.26
C ASP A 165 9.79 -5.34 -34.36
N ALA A 166 10.39 -5.84 -35.44
CA ALA A 166 10.70 -5.10 -36.65
C ALA A 166 9.86 -5.55 -37.86
N ASN A 167 8.74 -6.25 -37.63
CA ASN A 167 7.95 -6.84 -38.72
C ASN A 167 7.08 -5.81 -39.46
N LEU A 168 7.04 -5.91 -40.79
CA LEU A 168 6.13 -5.15 -41.62
C LEU A 168 4.74 -5.83 -41.63
N SER A 169 3.74 -5.19 -41.03
CA SER A 169 2.37 -5.73 -40.94
C SER A 169 1.54 -5.48 -42.22
N GLY A 170 1.96 -4.54 -43.07
CA GLY A 170 1.27 -4.23 -44.31
C GLY A 170 2.11 -3.35 -45.22
N LEU A 171 1.91 -3.51 -46.53
CA LEU A 171 2.49 -2.66 -47.56
C LEU A 171 1.38 -2.25 -48.52
N THR A 172 1.16 -0.95 -48.67
CA THR A 172 0.28 -0.40 -49.69
C THR A 172 1.11 0.40 -50.69
N LEU A 173 0.73 0.34 -51.96
CA LEU A 173 1.36 1.11 -53.03
C LEU A 173 0.35 2.15 -53.51
N SER A 174 0.80 3.39 -53.78
CA SER A 174 -0.04 4.45 -54.34
C SER A 174 -0.62 4.09 -55.72
N SER A 175 0.02 3.15 -56.40
CA SER A 175 -0.45 2.52 -57.64
C SER A 175 0.24 1.16 -57.83
N GLY A 176 -0.39 0.24 -58.55
CA GLY A 176 0.10 -1.13 -58.77
C GLY A 176 -0.47 -2.17 -57.79
N THR A 177 -0.22 -3.46 -58.06
CA THR A 177 -0.69 -4.58 -57.23
C THR A 177 0.48 -5.42 -56.72
N LEU A 178 0.40 -5.82 -55.44
CA LEU A 178 1.33 -6.81 -54.89
C LEU A 178 0.92 -8.20 -55.37
N SER A 179 1.80 -8.86 -56.11
CA SER A 179 1.62 -10.27 -56.49
C SER A 179 2.73 -11.12 -55.87
N ARG A 180 2.37 -12.28 -55.33
CA ARG A 180 3.35 -13.27 -54.88
C ARG A 180 4.04 -13.84 -56.10
N CYS A 181 5.38 -13.85 -56.11
CA CYS A 181 6.12 -14.54 -57.16
C CYS A 181 5.98 -16.06 -56.96
N SER A 182 5.21 -16.74 -57.82
CA SER A 182 5.14 -18.21 -57.86
C SER A 182 6.04 -18.74 -58.99
N ARG A 183 7.11 -19.44 -58.61
CA ARG A 183 7.99 -20.11 -59.57
C ARG A 183 7.29 -21.38 -60.08
N GLN A 184 6.59 -21.30 -61.21
CA GLN A 184 6.02 -22.49 -61.84
C GLN A 184 7.12 -23.33 -62.52
N VAL A 185 7.35 -24.55 -62.03
CA VAL A 185 8.14 -25.56 -62.75
C VAL A 185 7.27 -26.12 -63.88
N ARG A 186 7.48 -25.66 -65.12
CA ARG A 186 6.86 -26.28 -66.29
C ARG A 186 7.46 -27.67 -66.51
N ARG A 187 6.70 -28.74 -66.23
CA ARG A 187 6.98 -30.07 -66.78
C ARG A 187 6.66 -30.05 -68.28
N VAL A 188 7.67 -30.32 -69.11
CA VAL A 188 7.50 -30.55 -70.55
C VAL A 188 7.10 -32.01 -70.75
N THR A 189 5.86 -32.27 -71.15
CA THR A 189 5.44 -33.60 -71.61
C THR A 189 5.81 -33.73 -73.09
N ARG A 190 6.72 -34.64 -73.43
CA ARG A 190 6.95 -35.03 -74.84
C ARG A 190 5.86 -36.02 -75.26
N GLN A 191 5.04 -35.62 -76.22
CA GLN A 191 4.12 -36.49 -76.94
C GLN A 191 4.94 -37.37 -77.90
N ARG A 192 4.77 -38.70 -77.81
CA ARG A 192 5.31 -39.66 -78.78
C ARG A 192 4.21 -39.91 -79.81
N ASP A 193 4.48 -39.54 -81.06
CA ASP A 193 3.66 -39.91 -82.20
C ASP A 193 3.93 -41.37 -82.60
N HIS A 194 2.87 -42.07 -82.96
CA HIS A 194 2.88 -43.32 -83.73
C HIS A 194 1.91 -43.15 -84.90
#